data_AF-A0A849Z1H5-F1
#
_entry.id   AF-A0A849Z1H5-F1
#
_cell.length_a   1.000
_cell.length_b   1.000
_cell.length_c   1.000
_cell.angle_alpha   90.00
_cell.angle_beta   90.00
_cell.angle_gamma   90.00
#
_symmetry.space_group_name_H-M   'P 1'
#
loop_
_entity.id
_entity.type
_entity.pdbx_description
1 polymer ?
#
loop_
_entity_poly.entity_id
_entity_poly.type
_entity_poly.pdbx_seq_one_letter_code
_entity_poly.pdbx_strand_id
1 'polypeptide(L)'
;MLVLLFCVGHTVGSLLGRSPAPEAEPVLLAMRTVHFDFKGADRTLDDIFFGLGLLVSLHLLVSVLVALRVASADASQWAIVAPFAWGLCATQAVTAAVAARYFFAGPAVLCGVAALLFGVGAARR
;
A
#
# COMPACT_ATOMS: atom_id res chain seq x y z
N MET A 1 6.28 1.36 12.25
CA MET A 1 6.65 -0.06 12.13
C MET A 1 5.55 -0.90 11.46
N LEU A 2 4.26 -0.72 11.76
CA LEU A 2 3.19 -1.46 11.05
C LEU A 2 3.17 -1.25 9.53
N VAL A 3 3.40 -0.02 9.06
CA VAL A 3 3.48 0.26 7.61
C VAL A 3 4.67 -0.46 6.96
N LEU A 4 5.77 -0.67 7.71
CA LEU A 4 6.92 -1.42 7.21
C LEU A 4 6.60 -2.91 7.11
N LEU A 5 5.93 -3.49 8.11
CA LEU A 5 5.43 -4.86 8.05
C LEU A 5 4.51 -5.05 6.85
N PHE A 6 3.58 -4.11 6.63
CA PHE A 6 2.72 -4.15 5.47
C PHE A 6 3.50 -4.02 4.15
N CYS A 7 4.48 -3.12 4.07
CA CYS A 7 5.35 -2.95 2.92
C CYS A 7 6.04 -4.27 2.54
N VAL A 8 6.68 -4.94 3.51
CA VAL A 8 7.37 -6.21 3.27
C VAL A 8 6.38 -7.29 2.88
N GLY A 9 5.29 -7.44 3.63
CA GLY A 9 4.27 -8.46 3.37
C GLY A 9 3.61 -8.30 2.00
N HIS A 10 3.28 -7.07 1.61
CA HIS A 10 2.73 -6.76 0.30
C HIS A 10 3.73 -7.08 -0.82
N THR A 11 4.98 -6.61 -0.69
CA THR A 11 6.02 -6.80 -1.72
C THR A 11 6.36 -8.27 -1.92
N VAL A 12 6.56 -9.01 -0.82
CA VAL A 12 6.87 -10.45 -0.90
C VAL A 12 5.65 -11.24 -1.38
N GLY A 13 4.46 -10.91 -0.88
CA GLY A 13 3.21 -11.56 -1.27
C GLY A 13 2.87 -11.36 -2.75
N SER A 14 3.13 -10.17 -3.31
CA SER A 14 2.91 -9.90 -4.74
C SER A 14 3.89 -10.65 -5.64
N LEU A 15 5.12 -10.91 -5.16
CA LEU A 15 6.15 -11.60 -5.94
C LEU A 15 6.04 -13.13 -5.86
N LEU A 16 5.59 -13.66 -4.72
CA LEU A 16 5.56 -15.11 -4.45
C LEU A 16 4.15 -15.70 -4.47
N GLY A 17 3.11 -14.87 -4.59
CA GLY A 17 1.72 -15.28 -4.57
C GLY A 17 1.41 -16.25 -5.72
N ARG A 18 0.88 -17.42 -5.38
CA ARG A 18 0.33 -18.38 -6.35
C ARG A 18 -1.19 -18.41 -6.23
N SER A 19 -1.85 -18.83 -7.30
CA SER A 19 -3.29 -19.07 -7.27
C SER A 19 -3.63 -20.09 -6.18
N PRO A 20 -4.52 -19.78 -5.23
CA PRO A 20 -4.94 -20.73 -4.21
C PRO A 20 -6.01 -21.71 -4.74
N ALA A 21 -6.56 -21.49 -5.94
CA ALA A 21 -7.69 -22.24 -6.46
C ALA A 21 -7.45 -22.70 -7.92
N PRO A 22 -7.56 -24.01 -8.23
CA PRO A 22 -7.44 -24.52 -9.60
C PRO A 22 -8.41 -23.86 -10.59
N GLU A 23 -9.60 -23.46 -10.13
CA GLU A 23 -10.64 -22.84 -10.94
C GLU A 23 -10.26 -21.44 -11.44
N ALA A 24 -9.35 -20.74 -10.74
CA ALA A 24 -8.86 -19.42 -11.14
C ALA A 24 -7.71 -19.48 -12.16
N GLU A 25 -7.09 -20.65 -12.35
CA GLU A 25 -5.92 -20.80 -13.21
C GLU A 25 -6.16 -20.39 -14.67
N PRO A 26 -7.29 -20.75 -15.32
CA PRO A 26 -7.55 -20.32 -16.70
C PRO A 26 -7.67 -18.79 -16.84
N VAL A 27 -8.22 -18.12 -15.82
CA VAL A 27 -8.37 -16.66 -15.80
C VAL A 27 -7.00 -16.01 -15.62
N LEU A 28 -6.19 -16.49 -14.67
CA LEU A 28 -4.84 -15.97 -14.44
C LEU A 28 -3.92 -16.21 -15.64
N LEU A 29 -4.06 -17.35 -16.32
CA LEU A 29 -3.36 -17.61 -17.56
C LEU A 29 -3.75 -16.58 -18.63
N ALA A 30 -5.05 -16.35 -18.83
CA ALA A 30 -5.52 -15.33 -19.79
C ALA A 30 -5.01 -13.92 -19.45
N MET A 31 -4.98 -13.55 -18.16
CA MET A 31 -4.41 -12.26 -17.72
C MET A 31 -2.95 -12.09 -18.10
N ARG A 32 -2.18 -13.19 -18.17
CA ARG A 32 -0.74 -13.22 -18.50
C ARG A 32 -0.46 -13.37 -20.00
N THR A 33 -1.37 -13.94 -20.77
CA THR A 33 -1.11 -14.29 -22.17
C THR A 33 -1.89 -13.45 -23.18
N VAL A 34 -2.96 -12.76 -22.77
CA VAL A 34 -3.74 -11.92 -23.68
C VAL A 34 -3.12 -10.52 -23.74
N HIS A 35 -2.58 -10.21 -24.91
CA HIS A 35 -1.99 -8.93 -25.26
C HIS A 35 -3.05 -7.98 -25.83
N PHE A 36 -3.02 -6.72 -25.42
CA PHE A 36 -3.88 -5.65 -25.94
C PHE A 36 -3.19 -4.29 -25.89
N ASP A 37 -3.64 -3.37 -26.75
CA ASP A 37 -3.21 -1.98 -26.70
C ASP A 37 -3.78 -1.30 -25.45
N PHE A 38 -2.89 -1.00 -24.50
CA PHE A 38 -3.18 -0.18 -23.34
C PHE A 38 -2.54 1.20 -23.50
N LYS A 39 -3.32 2.15 -24.02
CA LYS A 39 -2.92 3.56 -24.20
C LYS A 39 -1.65 3.74 -25.07
N GLY A 40 -1.56 2.99 -26.16
CA GLY A 40 -0.46 3.00 -27.12
C GLY A 40 0.69 2.06 -26.80
N ALA A 41 0.53 1.17 -25.81
CA ALA A 41 1.52 0.17 -25.44
C ALA A 41 0.90 -1.24 -25.42
N ASP A 42 1.57 -2.20 -26.05
CA ASP A 42 1.18 -3.61 -25.98
C ASP A 42 1.44 -4.17 -24.58
N ARG A 43 0.37 -4.56 -23.88
CA ARG A 43 0.42 -5.02 -22.48
C ARG A 43 -0.56 -6.16 -22.24
N THR A 44 -0.24 -6.96 -21.24
CA THR A 44 -1.16 -7.93 -20.65
C THR A 44 -1.83 -7.32 -19.42
N LEU A 45 -2.91 -7.95 -18.93
CA LEU A 45 -3.55 -7.47 -17.71
C LEU A 45 -2.65 -7.72 -16.48
N ASP A 46 -1.87 -8.81 -16.51
CA ASP A 46 -0.86 -9.13 -15.50
C ASP A 46 0.21 -8.04 -15.40
N ASP A 47 0.72 -7.51 -16.52
CA ASP A 47 1.68 -6.39 -16.52
C ASP A 47 1.13 -5.16 -15.76
N ILE A 48 -0.15 -4.84 -15.96
CA ILE A 48 -0.81 -3.69 -15.32
C ILE A 48 -0.92 -3.92 -13.81
N PHE A 49 -1.40 -5.09 -13.39
CA PHE A 49 -1.53 -5.41 -11.96
C PHE A 49 -0.18 -5.52 -11.26
N PHE A 50 0.83 -6.09 -11.93
CA PHE A 50 2.19 -6.15 -11.42
C PHE A 50 2.77 -4.75 -11.23
N GLY A 51 2.65 -3.89 -12.24
CA GLY A 51 3.09 -2.49 -12.15
C GLY A 51 2.39 -1.71 -11.04
N LEU A 52 1.07 -1.88 -10.88
CA LEU A 52 0.31 -1.31 -9.76
C LEU A 52 0.81 -1.84 -8.41
N GLY A 53 1.12 -3.13 -8.31
CA GLY A 53 1.70 -3.74 -7.11
C GLY A 53 3.06 -3.14 -6.72
N LEU A 54 3.92 -2.86 -7.70
CA LEU A 54 5.19 -2.16 -7.47
C LEU A 54 4.98 -0.72 -6.99
N LEU A 55 4.02 0.01 -7.58
CA LEU A 55 3.69 1.38 -7.14
C LEU A 55 3.15 1.41 -5.71
N VAL A 56 2.31 0.44 -5.31
CA VAL A 56 1.86 0.30 -3.92
C VAL A 56 3.03 0.00 -2.99
N SER A 57 3.94 -0.88 -3.40
CA SER A 57 5.14 -1.20 -2.60
C SER A 57 6.03 0.02 -2.39
N LEU A 58 6.26 0.82 -3.45
CA LEU A 58 6.99 2.08 -3.37
C LEU A 58 6.26 3.09 -2.46
N HIS A 59 4.94 3.21 -2.60
CA HIS A 59 4.12 4.09 -1.76
C HIS A 59 4.23 3.74 -0.27
N LEU A 60 4.20 2.45 0.07
CA LEU A 60 4.37 1.97 1.43
C LEU A 60 5.78 2.24 1.95
N LEU A 61 6.81 2.03 1.13
CA LEU A 61 8.19 2.35 1.49
C LEU A 61 8.37 3.84 1.78
N VAL A 62 7.89 4.72 0.90
CA VAL A 62 7.92 6.18 1.11
C VAL A 62 7.16 6.55 2.39
N SER A 63 5.99 5.95 2.64
CA SER A 63 5.24 6.18 3.87
C SER A 63 6.03 5.81 5.12
N VAL A 64 6.81 4.73 5.08
CA VAL A 64 7.74 4.35 6.17
C VAL A 64 8.80 5.43 6.37
N LEU A 65 9.46 5.88 5.29
CA LEU A 65 10.51 6.89 5.38
C LEU A 65 9.98 8.20 5.95
N VAL A 66 8.82 8.67 5.49
CA VAL A 66 8.17 9.88 6.03
C VAL A 66 7.82 9.68 7.50
N ALA A 67 7.26 8.52 7.87
CA ALA A 67 6.92 8.24 9.27
C ALA A 67 8.15 8.26 10.19
N LEU A 68 9.30 7.76 9.72
CA LEU A 68 10.57 7.83 10.46
C LEU A 68 11.04 9.28 10.64
N ARG A 69 10.89 10.12 9.61
CA ARG A 69 11.23 11.55 9.71
C ARG A 69 10.33 12.28 10.71
N VAL A 70 9.02 12.06 10.64
CA VAL A 70 8.05 12.64 11.60
C VAL A 70 8.35 12.18 13.03
N ALA A 71 8.65 10.89 13.23
CA ALA A 71 8.95 10.36 14.56
C ALA A 71 10.22 10.95 15.18
N SER A 72 11.19 11.33 14.34
CA SER A 72 12.48 11.89 14.77
C SER A 72 12.45 13.40 14.99
N ALA A 73 11.34 14.07 14.69
CA ALA A 73 11.22 15.52 14.84
C ALA A 73 11.09 15.94 16.30
N ASP A 74 11.73 17.05 16.64
CA ASP A 74 11.55 17.72 17.93
C ASP A 74 10.32 18.65 17.92
N ALA A 75 10.00 19.22 19.08
CA ALA A 75 8.85 20.12 19.22
C ALA A 75 9.00 21.40 18.37
N SER A 76 10.24 21.89 18.16
CA SER A 76 10.50 23.09 17.38
C SER A 76 10.21 22.89 15.87
N GLN A 77 10.32 21.65 15.41
CA GLN A 77 10.08 21.24 14.03
C GLN A 77 8.61 20.83 13.77
N TRP A 78 7.78 20.74 14.81
CA TRP A 78 6.44 20.15 14.69
C TRP A 78 5.56 20.86 13.65
N ALA A 79 5.56 22.19 13.63
CA ALA A 79 4.79 22.97 12.65
C ALA A 79 5.12 22.60 11.19
N ILE A 80 6.36 22.16 10.92
CA ILE A 80 6.82 21.75 9.59
C ILE A 80 6.42 20.30 9.29
N VAL A 81 6.50 19.40 10.28
CA VAL A 81 6.27 17.96 10.06
C VAL A 81 4.81 17.52 10.28
N ALA A 82 3.99 18.30 10.97
CA ALA A 82 2.60 17.98 11.28
C ALA A 82 1.74 17.69 10.04
N PRO A 83 1.84 18.44 8.91
CA PRO A 83 1.10 18.11 7.69
C PRO A 83 1.42 16.72 7.16
N PHE A 84 2.67 16.26 7.28
CA PHE A 84 3.07 14.92 6.87
C PHE A 84 2.50 13.84 7.80
N ALA A 85 2.42 14.10 9.10
CA ALA A 85 1.81 13.18 10.07
C ALA A 85 0.31 12.98 9.77
N TRP A 86 -0.42 14.06 9.54
CA TRP A 86 -1.83 14.01 9.15
C TRP A 86 -2.04 13.44 7.75
N GLY A 87 -1.16 13.76 6.81
CA GLY A 87 -1.15 13.16 5.47
C GLY A 87 -0.97 11.64 5.52
N LEU A 88 -0.06 11.13 6.36
CA LEU A 88 0.10 9.70 6.60
C LEU A 88 -1.16 9.08 7.22
N CYS A 89 -1.77 9.74 8.22
CA CYS A 89 -3.03 9.29 8.82
C CYS A 89 -4.13 9.15 7.77
N ALA A 90 -4.38 10.19 6.98
CA ALA A 90 -5.41 10.21 5.95
C ALA A 90 -5.14 9.15 4.86
N THR A 91 -3.89 9.06 4.40
CA THR A 91 -3.47 8.07 3.40
C THR A 91 -3.75 6.65 3.88
N GLN A 92 -3.35 6.31 5.11
CA GLN A 92 -3.58 4.97 5.65
C GLN A 92 -5.07 4.70 5.89
N ALA A 93 -5.87 5.70 6.29
CA ALA A 93 -7.31 5.53 6.45
C ALA A 93 -8.02 5.24 5.13
N VAL A 94 -7.67 5.97 4.06
CA VAL A 94 -8.22 5.73 2.71
C VAL A 94 -7.79 4.36 2.20
N THR A 95 -6.51 4.00 2.35
CA THR A 95 -6.01 2.67 1.97
C THR A 95 -6.75 1.57 2.71
N ALA A 96 -7.05 1.75 4.01
CA ALA A 96 -7.82 0.79 4.79
C ALA A 96 -9.25 0.61 4.24
N ALA A 97 -9.93 1.70 3.91
CA ALA A 97 -11.28 1.66 3.35
C ALA A 97 -11.32 0.98 1.97
N VAL A 98 -10.36 1.30 1.10
CA VAL A 98 -10.22 0.67 -0.23
C VAL A 98 -9.91 -0.83 -0.07
N ALA A 99 -9.00 -1.18 0.84
CA ALA A 99 -8.65 -2.57 1.15
C ALA A 99 -9.86 -3.37 1.64
N ALA A 100 -10.66 -2.80 2.55
CA ALA A 100 -11.84 -3.46 3.08
C ALA A 100 -12.91 -3.70 2.00
N ARG A 101 -13.01 -2.83 0.99
CA ARG A 101 -14.02 -2.92 -0.06
C ARG A 101 -13.66 -3.86 -1.20
N TYR A 102 -12.39 -3.87 -1.61
CA TYR A 102 -11.95 -4.49 -2.86
C TYR A 102 -10.93 -5.63 -2.67
N PHE A 103 -10.34 -5.75 -1.49
CA PHE A 103 -9.31 -6.74 -1.20
C PHE A 103 -9.78 -7.65 -0.06
N PHE A 104 -8.91 -7.90 0.92
CA PHE A 104 -9.18 -8.77 2.06
C PHE A 104 -8.79 -8.08 3.38
N ALA A 105 -9.16 -8.69 4.50
CA ALA A 105 -9.05 -8.08 5.82
C ALA A 105 -7.62 -7.68 6.23
N GLY A 106 -6.58 -8.39 5.77
CA GLY A 106 -5.19 -8.19 6.19
C GLY A 106 -4.70 -6.74 5.97
N PRO A 107 -4.64 -6.26 4.72
CA PRO A 107 -4.29 -4.88 4.40
C PRO A 107 -5.19 -3.85 5.10
N ALA A 108 -6.51 -4.11 5.17
CA ALA A 108 -7.47 -3.20 5.79
C ALA A 108 -7.17 -2.97 7.28
N VAL A 109 -6.89 -4.05 8.03
CA VAL A 109 -6.55 -3.98 9.46
C VAL A 109 -5.21 -3.28 9.66
N LEU A 110 -4.17 -3.66 8.91
CA LEU A 110 -2.83 -3.07 9.05
C LEU A 110 -2.84 -1.56 8.79
N CYS A 111 -3.49 -1.13 7.72
CA CYS A 111 -3.64 0.29 7.40
C CYS A 111 -4.54 1.03 8.39
N GLY A 112 -5.64 0.41 8.84
CA GLY A 112 -6.55 1.02 9.81
C GLY A 112 -5.87 1.29 11.15
N VAL A 113 -5.11 0.33 11.68
CA VAL A 113 -4.33 0.51 12.91
C VAL A 113 -3.23 1.53 12.71
N ALA A 114 -2.52 1.51 11.56
CA ALA A 114 -1.50 2.51 11.27
C ALA A 114 -2.08 3.94 11.22
N ALA A 115 -3.25 4.12 10.61
CA ALA A 115 -3.96 5.40 10.56
C ALA A 115 -4.28 5.92 11.96
N LEU A 116 -4.85 5.07 12.82
CA LEU A 116 -5.15 5.42 14.21
C LEU A 116 -3.90 5.84 14.97
N LEU A 117 -2.80 5.10 14.84
CA LEU A 117 -1.54 5.44 15.51
C LEU A 117 -0.95 6.76 15.02
N PHE A 118 -1.02 7.05 13.72
CA PHE A 118 -0.58 8.34 13.19
C PHE A 118 -1.45 9.49 13.69
N GLY A 119 -2.78 9.33 13.70
CA GLY A 119 -3.70 10.34 14.22
C GLY A 119 -3.48 10.62 15.71
N VAL A 120 -3.36 9.57 16.53
CA VAL A 120 -3.07 9.70 17.97
C VAL A 120 -1.69 10.33 18.21
N GLY A 121 -0.68 9.93 17.44
CA GLY A 121 0.67 10.48 17.53
C GLY A 121 0.71 11.97 17.16
N ALA A 122 -0.04 12.36 16.12
CA ALA A 122 -0.13 13.75 15.68
C ALA A 122 -0.91 14.62 16.67
N ALA A 123 -1.97 14.12 17.31
CA ALA A 123 -2.75 14.88 18.28
C ALA A 123 -2.04 15.10 19.64
N ARG A 124 -0.96 14.35 19.93
CA ARG A 124 -0.23 14.40 21.22
C ARG A 124 1.06 15.23 21.16
N ARG A 125 1.42 15.78 20.01
CA ARG A 125 2.63 16.56 19.76
C ARG A 125 2.28 18.04 19.66
#